data_AF-A0A2D6PJF8-F1
#
_entry.id   AF-A0A2D6PJF8-F1
#
_cell.length_a   1.000
_cell.length_b   1.000
_cell.length_c   1.000
_cell.angle_alpha   90.00
_cell.angle_beta   90.00
_cell.angle_gamma   90.00
#
_symmetry.space_group_name_H-M   'P 1'
#
loop_
_entity.id
_entity.type
_entity.pdbx_description
1 polymer ?
#
loop_
_entity_poly.entity_id
_entity_poly.type
_entity_poly.pdbx_seq_one_letter_code
_entity_poly.pdbx_strand_id
1 'polypeptide(L)'
;MRNKFCVNCGNENDLVNELCLDCFKKENTLLKHFKEVKIIICNECKSYLHKNSWRKHFSEDIERNIKKITSEIFRTKIVVNPGVKLDEVNINVDVPKKLKVGNGSLVNVNLDVEVAGSIDEVELTENYVVPTQVRFNACNNCKKLGGNYFEAKLQLRPKNDKILKFVQDYCVNRKKLFISKVEEAKYGYDLYLSDQRETRNLGNMMRRKFGGEVKESKKLFGVKEGKTIYRATVLFRLEE
;
A
#
# COMPACT_ATOMS: atom_id res chain seq x y z
N MET A 1 54.98 -2.71 34.00
CA MET A 1 53.79 -1.99 33.48
C MET A 1 52.57 -2.78 33.91
N ARG A 2 51.53 -2.15 34.45
CA ARG A 2 50.24 -2.86 34.63
C ARG A 2 49.66 -3.10 33.23
N ASN A 3 49.33 -4.34 32.91
CA ASN A 3 48.64 -4.65 31.68
C ASN A 3 47.29 -3.93 31.67
N LYS A 4 46.89 -3.43 30.50
CA LYS A 4 45.52 -2.92 30.33
C LYS A 4 44.58 -4.12 30.41
N PHE A 5 43.47 -3.97 31.11
CA PHE A 5 42.45 -5.01 31.27
C PHE A 5 41.06 -4.41 31.06
N CYS A 6 40.12 -5.27 30.70
CA CYS A 6 38.71 -4.94 30.54
C CYS A 6 38.13 -4.54 31.89
N VAL A 7 37.57 -3.33 32.00
CA VAL A 7 37.02 -2.81 33.27
C VAL A 7 35.83 -3.62 33.79
N ASN A 8 35.16 -4.40 32.93
CA ASN A 8 33.99 -5.20 33.28
C ASN A 8 34.34 -6.65 33.69
N CYS A 9 35.29 -7.31 32.99
CA CYS A 9 35.58 -8.74 33.21
C CYS A 9 37.05 -9.10 33.49
N GLY A 10 37.97 -8.13 33.43
CA GLY A 10 39.39 -8.35 33.68
C GLY A 10 40.18 -8.96 32.52
N ASN A 11 39.56 -9.26 31.37
CA ASN A 11 40.28 -9.78 30.20
C ASN A 11 41.28 -8.74 29.66
N GLU A 12 42.51 -9.14 29.32
CA GLU A 12 43.58 -8.23 28.87
C GLU A 12 43.70 -8.11 27.35
N ASN A 13 42.96 -8.94 26.60
CA ASN A 13 43.03 -9.01 25.15
C ASN A 13 41.98 -8.13 24.46
N ASP A 14 42.34 -7.60 23.29
CA ASP A 14 41.46 -6.94 22.32
C ASP A 14 40.52 -5.90 22.94
N LEU A 15 41.13 -4.94 23.64
CA LEU A 15 40.41 -3.88 24.34
C LEU A 15 40.01 -2.76 23.40
N VAL A 16 38.72 -2.43 23.40
CA VAL A 16 38.11 -1.28 22.74
C VAL A 16 37.44 -0.44 23.82
N ASN A 17 37.82 0.83 23.94
CA ASN A 17 37.31 1.74 24.97
C ASN A 17 37.32 1.12 26.38
N GLU A 18 38.44 0.49 26.75
CA GLU A 18 38.64 -0.17 28.07
C GLU A 18 37.75 -1.41 28.33
N LEU A 19 37.01 -1.89 27.33
CA LEU A 19 36.24 -3.14 27.37
C LEU A 19 36.84 -4.17 26.40
N CYS A 20 36.86 -5.44 26.77
CA CYS A 20 37.09 -6.49 25.76
C CYS A 20 35.90 -6.54 24.79
N LEU A 21 36.10 -7.11 23.61
CA LEU A 21 35.06 -7.23 22.58
C LEU A 21 33.73 -7.76 23.14
N ASP A 22 33.72 -8.85 23.89
CA ASP A 22 32.48 -9.43 24.44
C ASP A 22 31.72 -8.46 25.36
N CYS A 23 32.44 -7.72 26.20
CA CYS A 23 31.83 -6.72 27.07
C CYS A 23 31.37 -5.50 26.27
N PHE A 24 32.13 -5.07 25.27
CA PHE A 24 31.74 -3.99 24.37
C PHE A 24 30.43 -4.31 23.63
N LYS A 25 30.29 -5.52 23.08
CA LYS A 25 29.07 -5.98 22.37
C LYS A 25 27.83 -6.07 23.27
N LYS A 26 28.02 -6.28 24.58
CA LYS A 26 26.91 -6.33 25.56
C LYS A 26 26.43 -4.94 25.96
N GLU A 27 27.35 -3.99 26.08
CA GLU A 27 27.06 -2.62 26.50
C GLU A 27 26.61 -1.72 25.33
N ASN A 28 27.03 -2.04 24.11
CA ASN A 28 26.75 -1.24 22.92
C ASN A 28 25.89 -2.00 21.91
N THR A 29 24.71 -1.45 21.59
CA THR A 29 23.83 -2.00 20.57
C THR A 29 23.74 -1.12 19.32
N LEU A 30 23.53 -1.70 18.14
CA LEU A 30 23.31 -0.95 16.90
C LEU A 30 21.95 -0.26 16.92
N LEU A 31 20.91 -0.96 17.38
CA LEU A 31 19.56 -0.41 17.44
C LEU A 31 19.22 0.18 18.80
N LYS A 32 18.56 1.34 18.76
CA LYS A 32 17.99 2.00 19.94
C LYS A 32 16.61 1.43 20.28
N HIS A 33 15.71 1.41 19.30
CA HIS A 33 14.37 0.83 19.40
C HIS A 33 13.68 0.76 18.03
N PHE A 34 12.54 0.09 17.97
CA PHE A 34 11.62 0.12 16.85
C PHE A 34 10.42 1.03 17.17
N LYS A 35 10.07 1.94 16.27
CA LYS A 35 8.82 2.71 16.36
C LYS A 35 7.62 1.80 16.09
N GLU A 36 6.44 2.17 16.60
CA GLU A 36 5.21 1.44 16.34
C GLU A 36 4.96 1.25 14.83
N VAL A 37 4.65 0.01 14.46
CA VAL A 37 4.49 -0.45 13.09
C VAL A 37 3.01 -0.70 12.84
N LYS A 38 2.38 0.17 12.06
CA LYS A 38 0.98 0.01 11.65
C LYS A 38 0.91 -0.39 10.18
N ILE A 39 0.52 -1.64 9.93
CA ILE A 39 0.38 -2.19 8.58
C ILE A 39 -1.09 -2.47 8.30
N ILE A 40 -1.62 -1.85 7.25
CA ILE A 40 -2.99 -2.06 6.80
C ILE A 40 -2.98 -2.44 5.32
N ILE A 41 -3.59 -3.57 5.01
CA ILE A 41 -3.75 -4.11 3.65
C ILE A 41 -5.24 -4.24 3.32
N CYS A 42 -5.61 -4.01 2.06
CA CYS A 42 -6.95 -4.21 1.56
C CYS A 42 -7.21 -5.69 1.35
N ASN A 43 -8.27 -6.24 1.94
CA ASN A 43 -8.64 -7.64 1.75
C ASN A 43 -9.17 -7.93 0.33
N GLU A 44 -9.69 -6.92 -0.37
CA GLU A 44 -10.28 -7.07 -1.71
C GLU A 44 -9.24 -6.93 -2.82
N CYS A 45 -8.55 -5.78 -2.86
CA CYS A 45 -7.62 -5.43 -3.95
C CYS A 45 -6.16 -5.45 -3.52
N LYS A 46 -5.84 -5.89 -2.30
CA LYS A 46 -4.46 -6.09 -1.77
C LYS A 46 -3.60 -4.82 -1.70
N SER A 47 -4.13 -3.66 -2.11
CA SER A 47 -3.51 -2.35 -1.89
C SER A 47 -3.23 -2.12 -0.41
N TYR A 48 -2.28 -1.25 -0.07
CA TYR A 48 -1.86 -1.03 1.32
C TYR A 48 -1.81 0.44 1.68
N LEU A 49 -1.98 0.74 2.97
CA LEU A 49 -1.94 2.11 3.48
C LEU A 49 -0.51 2.48 3.85
N HIS A 50 0.02 3.52 3.21
CA HIS A 50 1.32 4.09 3.55
C HIS A 50 1.24 5.62 3.54
N LYS A 51 1.69 6.26 4.64
CA LYS A 51 1.66 7.73 4.83
C LYS A 51 0.29 8.34 4.45
N ASN A 52 -0.79 7.79 4.99
CA ASN A 52 -2.18 8.21 4.73
C ASN A 52 -2.66 8.09 3.27
N SER A 53 -1.96 7.32 2.43
CA SER A 53 -2.31 7.10 1.03
C SER A 53 -2.34 5.61 0.69
N TRP A 54 -3.36 5.17 -0.07
CA TRP A 54 -3.41 3.80 -0.57
C TRP A 54 -2.46 3.62 -1.76
N ARG A 55 -1.58 2.63 -1.67
CA ARG A 55 -0.59 2.25 -2.70
C ARG A 55 -0.98 0.91 -3.32
N LYS A 56 -0.69 0.72 -4.60
CA LYS A 56 -0.99 -0.54 -5.31
C LYS A 56 -0.22 -1.69 -4.67
N HIS A 57 -0.79 -2.89 -4.70
CA HIS A 57 -0.09 -4.11 -4.29
C HIS A 57 1.12 -4.40 -5.17
N PHE A 58 2.03 -5.22 -4.66
CA PHE A 58 3.20 -5.69 -5.40
C PHE A 58 2.94 -6.97 -6.19
N SER A 59 1.95 -7.76 -5.77
CA SER A 59 1.63 -9.09 -6.34
C SER A 59 0.16 -9.42 -6.17
N GLU A 60 -0.41 -10.29 -6.99
CA GLU A 60 -1.74 -10.85 -6.71
C GLU A 60 -1.71 -11.84 -5.54
N ASP A 61 -0.55 -12.37 -5.21
CA ASP A 61 -0.37 -13.22 -4.02
C ASP A 61 -0.37 -12.38 -2.74
N ILE A 62 -1.28 -12.73 -1.82
CA ILE A 62 -1.42 -12.03 -0.54
C ILE A 62 -0.25 -12.26 0.40
N GLU A 63 0.31 -13.46 0.46
CA GLU A 63 1.44 -13.78 1.33
C GLU A 63 2.66 -12.96 0.90
N ARG A 64 2.93 -12.92 -0.41
CA ARG A 64 4.01 -12.10 -0.97
C ARG A 64 3.84 -10.62 -0.65
N ASN A 65 2.60 -10.11 -0.69
CA ASN A 65 2.30 -8.74 -0.28
C ASN A 65 2.56 -8.51 1.20
N ILE A 66 2.10 -9.40 2.09
CA ILE A 66 2.37 -9.32 3.53
C ILE A 66 3.88 -9.20 3.77
N LYS A 67 4.70 -10.09 3.19
CA LYS A 67 6.16 -10.08 3.37
C LYS A 67 6.80 -8.77 2.88
N LYS A 68 6.51 -8.36 1.64
CA LYS A 68 7.08 -7.15 1.03
C LYS A 68 6.65 -5.87 1.72
N ILE A 69 5.36 -5.68 1.95
CA ILE A 69 4.82 -4.46 2.54
C ILE A 69 5.29 -4.32 3.99
N THR A 70 5.27 -5.42 4.75
CA THR A 70 5.71 -5.41 6.15
C THR A 70 7.19 -5.04 6.26
N SER A 71 8.06 -5.70 5.49
CA SER A 71 9.50 -5.38 5.50
C SER A 71 9.79 -3.95 5.04
N GLU A 72 9.14 -3.45 3.98
CA GLU A 72 9.32 -2.06 3.53
C GLU A 72 8.89 -1.04 4.58
N ILE A 73 7.72 -1.24 5.20
CA ILE A 73 7.23 -0.32 6.23
C ILE A 73 8.12 -0.40 7.47
N PHE A 74 8.52 -1.60 7.89
CA PHE A 74 9.33 -1.82 9.08
C PHE A 74 10.70 -1.14 8.99
N ARG A 75 11.37 -1.18 7.84
CA ARG A 75 12.66 -0.47 7.63
C ARG A 75 12.56 1.02 7.99
N THR A 76 11.42 1.66 7.73
CA THR A 76 11.21 3.09 8.05
C THR A 76 10.98 3.36 9.54
N LYS A 77 10.91 2.31 10.38
CA LYS A 77 10.62 2.37 11.82
C LYS A 77 11.81 2.06 12.70
N ILE A 78 12.93 1.63 12.11
CA ILE A 78 14.18 1.36 12.82
C ILE A 78 14.80 2.68 13.27
N VAL A 79 15.24 2.73 14.54
CA VAL A 79 15.99 3.85 15.10
C VAL A 79 17.33 3.30 15.59
N VAL A 80 18.42 3.79 15.00
CA VAL A 80 19.79 3.40 15.35
C VAL A 80 20.33 4.23 16.51
N ASN A 81 21.28 3.69 17.26
CA ASN A 81 22.01 4.44 18.29
C ASN A 81 22.96 5.48 17.67
N PRO A 82 23.27 6.58 18.38
CA PRO A 82 24.27 7.55 17.94
C PRO A 82 25.64 6.89 17.71
N GLY A 83 26.38 7.34 16.70
CA GLY A 83 27.72 6.82 16.38
C GLY A 83 27.74 5.52 15.56
N VAL A 84 26.59 4.85 15.40
CA VAL A 84 26.46 3.64 14.59
C VAL A 84 26.60 3.95 13.09
N LYS A 85 27.47 3.20 12.41
CA LYS A 85 27.47 3.08 10.95
C LYS A 85 26.72 1.80 10.59
N LEU A 86 25.55 1.95 9.97
CA LEU A 86 24.68 0.82 9.62
C LEU A 86 25.03 0.32 8.22
N ASP A 87 25.37 -0.96 8.09
CA ASP A 87 25.80 -1.56 6.82
C ASP A 87 24.65 -2.31 6.14
N GLU A 88 24.00 -3.22 6.88
CA GLU A 88 22.96 -4.09 6.33
C GLU A 88 21.80 -4.31 7.30
N VAL A 89 20.59 -4.41 6.73
CA VAL A 89 19.38 -4.79 7.47
C VAL A 89 18.59 -5.82 6.67
N ASN A 90 18.66 -7.06 7.14
CA ASN A 90 17.94 -8.20 6.62
C ASN A 90 16.67 -8.44 7.43
N ILE A 91 15.54 -8.53 6.74
CA ILE A 91 14.22 -8.72 7.37
C ILE A 91 13.55 -9.88 6.67
N ASN A 92 13.42 -10.99 7.39
CA ASN A 92 12.53 -12.07 7.02
C ASN A 92 11.18 -11.88 7.72
N VAL A 93 10.09 -12.18 7.01
CA VAL A 93 8.74 -12.07 7.56
C VAL A 93 8.11 -13.46 7.55
N ASP A 94 7.96 -14.05 8.72
CA ASP A 94 7.25 -15.31 8.91
C ASP A 94 5.73 -15.06 8.87
N VAL A 95 5.07 -15.73 7.92
CA VAL A 95 3.65 -15.57 7.66
C VAL A 95 2.97 -16.91 7.95
N PRO A 96 1.86 -16.94 8.71
CA PRO A 96 1.14 -18.17 8.98
C PRO A 96 0.71 -18.89 7.70
N LYS A 97 1.01 -20.20 7.59
CA LYS A 97 0.74 -21.02 6.40
C LYS A 97 -0.73 -21.04 5.95
N LYS A 98 -1.68 -20.83 6.87
CA LYS A 98 -3.11 -20.79 6.59
C LYS A 98 -3.63 -19.37 6.82
N LEU A 99 -3.75 -18.62 5.73
CA LEU A 99 -4.31 -17.28 5.76
C LEU A 99 -5.82 -17.34 5.48
N LYS A 100 -6.63 -16.92 6.45
CA LYS A 100 -8.04 -16.57 6.24
C LYS A 100 -8.18 -15.08 6.49
N VAL A 101 -8.24 -14.31 5.41
CA VAL A 101 -8.28 -12.84 5.49
C VAL A 101 -9.59 -12.31 4.93
N GLY A 102 -10.26 -11.50 5.73
CA GLY A 102 -11.47 -10.77 5.37
C GLY A 102 -11.39 -9.34 5.90
N ASN A 103 -12.42 -8.55 5.64
CA ASN A 103 -12.49 -7.20 6.18
C ASN A 103 -12.57 -7.23 7.72
N GLY A 104 -11.65 -6.53 8.38
CA GLY A 104 -11.49 -6.51 9.83
C GLY A 104 -10.52 -7.56 10.39
N SER A 105 -10.03 -8.50 9.57
CA SER A 105 -9.08 -9.53 10.03
C SER A 105 -7.76 -8.93 10.51
N LEU A 106 -7.14 -9.62 11.45
CA LEU A 106 -5.83 -9.29 11.99
C LEU A 106 -4.95 -10.53 11.90
N VAL A 107 -3.78 -10.40 11.30
CA VAL A 107 -2.82 -11.51 11.13
C VAL A 107 -1.57 -11.15 11.91
N ASN A 108 -1.20 -12.02 12.85
CA ASN A 108 0.07 -11.92 13.55
C ASN A 108 1.18 -12.46 12.66
N VAL A 109 2.29 -11.74 12.56
CA VAL A 109 3.50 -12.12 11.84
C VAL A 109 4.70 -11.88 12.75
N ASN A 110 5.75 -12.68 12.58
CA ASN A 110 7.03 -12.43 13.25
C ASN A 110 8.03 -11.95 12.21
N LEU A 111 8.80 -10.92 12.58
CA LEU A 111 9.89 -10.42 11.76
C LEU A 111 11.19 -10.90 12.39
N ASP A 112 11.96 -11.69 11.65
CA ASP A 112 13.35 -11.98 12.01
C ASP A 112 14.21 -10.88 11.37
N VAL A 113 14.83 -10.06 12.21
CA VAL A 113 15.59 -8.88 11.80
C VAL A 113 17.04 -9.09 12.18
N GLU A 114 17.90 -9.21 11.18
CA GLU A 114 19.35 -9.24 11.34
C GLU A 114 19.90 -7.88 10.91
N VAL A 115 20.74 -7.30 11.77
CA VAL A 115 21.32 -5.99 11.58
C VAL A 115 22.83 -6.10 11.68
N ALA A 116 23.54 -5.63 10.67
CA ALA A 116 24.99 -5.54 10.66
C ALA A 116 25.43 -4.07 10.57
N GLY A 117 26.47 -3.73 11.31
CA GLY A 117 27.03 -2.39 11.34
C GLY A 117 28.26 -2.32 12.21
N SER A 118 28.71 -1.09 12.47
CA SER A 118 29.87 -0.84 13.32
C SER A 118 29.67 0.32 14.29
N ILE A 119 30.33 0.23 15.44
CA ILE A 119 30.48 1.27 16.46
C ILE A 119 31.96 1.34 16.80
N ASP A 120 32.57 2.52 16.72
CA ASP A 120 34.01 2.72 16.99
C ASP A 120 34.92 1.70 16.27
N GLU A 121 34.64 1.45 14.99
CA GLU A 121 35.36 0.49 14.11
C GLU A 121 35.21 -0.99 14.50
N VAL A 122 34.40 -1.31 15.51
CA VAL A 122 34.04 -2.67 15.88
C VAL A 122 32.80 -3.10 15.12
N GLU A 123 32.92 -4.18 14.35
CA GLU A 123 31.79 -4.81 13.66
C GLU A 123 30.89 -5.57 14.64
N LEU A 124 29.59 -5.35 14.49
CA LEU A 124 28.53 -5.91 15.30
C LEU A 124 27.45 -6.52 14.41
N THR A 125 26.85 -7.60 14.90
CA THR A 125 25.67 -8.21 14.30
C THR A 125 24.65 -8.48 15.39
N GLU A 126 23.42 -8.01 15.17
CA GLU A 126 22.32 -8.14 16.11
C GLU A 126 21.14 -8.85 15.46
N ASN A 127 20.46 -9.69 16.25
CA ASN A 127 19.30 -10.43 15.81
C ASN A 127 18.11 -10.11 16.71
N TYR A 128 16.97 -9.78 16.09
CA TYR A 128 15.73 -9.45 16.77
C TYR A 128 14.56 -10.26 16.21
N VAL A 129 13.68 -10.70 17.08
CA VAL A 129 12.36 -11.24 16.69
C VAL A 129 11.30 -10.23 17.09
N VAL A 130 10.63 -9.63 16.11
CA VAL A 130 9.65 -8.57 16.35
C VAL A 130 8.24 -9.05 15.99
N PRO A 131 7.39 -9.38 16.98
CA PRO A 131 6.00 -9.71 16.71
C PRO A 131 5.25 -8.46 16.23
N THR A 132 4.57 -8.58 15.09
CA THR A 132 3.84 -7.48 14.45
C THR A 132 2.48 -7.96 13.99
N GLN A 133 1.54 -7.02 13.80
CA GLN A 133 0.21 -7.33 13.31
C GLN A 133 -0.08 -6.63 11.98
N VAL A 134 -0.60 -7.40 11.04
CA VAL A 134 -1.10 -6.90 9.76
C VAL A 134 -2.62 -6.89 9.80
N ARG A 135 -3.19 -5.68 9.69
CA ARG A 135 -4.64 -5.50 9.68
C ARG A 135 -5.19 -5.48 8.26
N PHE A 136 -6.31 -6.15 8.06
CA PHE A 136 -7.01 -6.20 6.79
C PHE A 136 -8.27 -5.36 6.84
N ASN A 137 -8.38 -4.35 5.98
CA ASN A 137 -9.58 -3.51 5.87
C ASN A 137 -9.82 -3.12 4.41
N ALA A 138 -11.06 -3.13 3.95
CA ALA A 138 -11.40 -2.67 2.61
C ALA A 138 -10.94 -1.21 2.40
N CYS A 139 -10.25 -0.95 1.29
CA CYS A 139 -9.81 0.40 0.94
C CYS A 139 -11.01 1.28 0.54
N ASN A 140 -10.78 2.59 0.44
CA ASN A 140 -11.85 3.54 0.13
C ASN A 140 -12.58 3.22 -1.18
N ASN A 141 -11.85 2.72 -2.19
CA ASN A 141 -12.44 2.33 -3.47
C ASN A 141 -13.27 1.05 -3.35
N CYS A 142 -12.74 0.01 -2.71
CA CYS A 142 -13.45 -1.26 -2.54
C CYS A 142 -14.71 -1.11 -1.68
N LYS A 143 -14.67 -0.26 -0.65
CA LYS A 143 -15.86 0.11 0.13
C LYS A 143 -16.94 0.77 -0.74
N LYS A 144 -16.53 1.71 -1.61
CA LYS A 144 -17.46 2.36 -2.55
C LYS A 144 -18.01 1.36 -3.58
N LEU A 145 -17.17 0.46 -4.10
CA LEU A 145 -17.55 -0.57 -5.07
C LEU A 145 -18.66 -1.48 -4.51
N GLY A 146 -18.49 -2.01 -3.30
CA GLY A 146 -19.48 -2.88 -2.66
C GLY A 146 -20.81 -2.19 -2.33
N GLY A 147 -20.84 -0.86 -2.29
CA GLY A 147 -22.04 -0.06 -2.01
C GLY A 147 -22.80 0.44 -3.24
N ASN A 148 -22.51 -0.05 -4.45
CA ASN A 148 -23.06 0.47 -5.72
C ASN A 148 -22.87 2.00 -5.89
N TYR A 149 -21.79 2.54 -5.33
CA TYR A 149 -21.51 3.97 -5.39
C TYR A 149 -21.16 4.41 -6.82
N PHE A 150 -21.68 5.56 -7.24
CA PHE A 150 -21.27 6.22 -8.48
C PHE A 150 -21.52 7.73 -8.42
N GLU A 151 -20.68 8.45 -9.16
CA GLU A 151 -20.75 9.90 -9.36
C GLU A 151 -21.16 10.27 -10.79
N ALA A 152 -20.96 9.36 -11.75
CA ALA A 152 -21.34 9.56 -13.14
C ALA A 152 -21.86 8.28 -13.79
N LYS A 153 -22.74 8.47 -14.78
CA LYS A 153 -23.20 7.41 -15.69
C LYS A 153 -22.65 7.70 -17.08
N LEU A 154 -21.85 6.79 -17.63
CA LEU A 154 -21.40 6.82 -19.02
C LEU A 154 -22.33 5.95 -19.85
N GLN A 155 -22.98 6.54 -20.84
CA GLN A 155 -23.88 5.84 -21.76
C GLN A 155 -23.18 5.69 -23.11
N LEU A 156 -22.99 4.45 -23.55
CA LEU A 156 -22.39 4.13 -24.85
C LEU A 156 -23.49 3.78 -25.82
N ARG A 157 -23.58 4.47 -26.96
CA ARG A 157 -24.52 4.21 -28.04
C ARG A 157 -23.78 4.28 -29.39
N PRO A 158 -24.00 3.37 -30.35
CA PRO A 158 -24.79 2.13 -30.24
C PRO A 158 -24.07 1.06 -29.37
N LYS A 159 -24.60 -0.17 -29.34
CA LYS A 159 -23.94 -1.30 -28.68
C LYS A 159 -22.65 -1.65 -29.42
N ASN A 160 -21.50 -1.42 -28.77
CA ASN A 160 -20.19 -1.67 -29.35
C ASN A 160 -19.22 -2.21 -28.29
N ASP A 161 -18.90 -3.50 -28.39
CA ASP A 161 -18.09 -4.21 -27.40
C ASP A 161 -16.62 -3.77 -27.41
N LYS A 162 -16.11 -3.30 -28.56
CA LYS A 162 -14.74 -2.77 -28.66
C LYS A 162 -14.60 -1.48 -27.83
N ILE A 163 -15.62 -0.63 -27.86
CA ILE A 163 -15.66 0.61 -27.08
C ILE A 163 -15.86 0.30 -25.60
N LEU A 164 -16.75 -0.65 -25.26
CA LEU A 164 -16.94 -1.11 -23.89
C LEU A 164 -15.62 -1.61 -23.29
N LYS A 165 -14.90 -2.48 -24.00
CA LYS A 165 -13.61 -3.00 -23.56
C LYS A 165 -12.58 -1.89 -23.38
N PHE A 166 -12.52 -0.93 -24.30
CA PHE A 166 -11.64 0.23 -24.16
C PHE A 166 -11.92 1.04 -22.88
N VAL A 167 -13.21 1.24 -22.54
CA VAL A 167 -13.60 1.93 -21.31
C VAL A 167 -13.18 1.13 -20.07
N GLN A 168 -13.37 -0.20 -20.08
CA GLN A 168 -12.95 -1.08 -18.99
C GLN A 168 -11.43 -0.99 -18.78
N ASP A 169 -10.64 -1.11 -19.85
CA ASP A 169 -9.17 -1.02 -19.80
C ASP A 169 -8.69 0.35 -19.30
N TYR A 170 -9.37 1.43 -19.69
CA TYR A 170 -9.09 2.77 -19.19
C TYR A 170 -9.28 2.88 -17.68
N CYS A 171 -10.28 2.21 -17.12
CA CYS A 171 -10.57 2.26 -15.68
C CYS A 171 -9.57 1.43 -14.85
N VAL A 172 -9.16 0.25 -15.33
CA VAL A 172 -8.24 -0.66 -14.61
C VAL A 172 -6.95 0.04 -14.14
N ASN A 173 -6.46 0.98 -14.93
CA ASN A 173 -5.19 1.65 -14.66
C ASN A 173 -5.30 2.89 -13.76
N ARG A 174 -6.51 3.33 -13.38
CA ARG A 174 -6.70 4.59 -12.65
C ARG A 174 -7.06 4.38 -11.18
N LYS A 175 -6.38 5.12 -10.31
CA LYS A 175 -6.60 5.06 -8.85
C LYS A 175 -7.96 5.60 -8.42
N LYS A 176 -8.57 6.52 -9.18
CA LYS A 176 -9.81 7.23 -8.79
C LYS A 176 -11.05 6.79 -9.57
N LEU A 177 -10.87 6.06 -10.67
CA LEU A 177 -11.96 5.68 -11.57
C LEU A 177 -12.11 4.16 -11.58
N PHE A 178 -13.25 3.69 -11.11
CA PHE A 178 -13.69 2.30 -11.26
C PHE A 178 -15.14 2.27 -11.74
N ILE A 179 -15.51 1.15 -12.36
CA ILE A 179 -16.87 0.87 -12.79
C ILE A 179 -17.55 0.09 -11.67
N SER A 180 -18.59 0.67 -11.06
CA SER A 180 -19.37 0.00 -10.01
C SER A 180 -20.43 -0.94 -10.56
N LYS A 181 -20.98 -0.62 -11.73
CA LYS A 181 -22.00 -1.43 -12.40
C LYS A 181 -21.93 -1.22 -13.91
N VAL A 182 -22.19 -2.28 -14.67
CA VAL A 182 -22.47 -2.23 -16.12
C VAL A 182 -23.85 -2.81 -16.33
N GLU A 183 -24.71 -2.08 -17.05
CA GLU A 183 -26.03 -2.52 -17.47
C GLU A 183 -26.12 -2.50 -18.99
N GLU A 184 -26.69 -3.56 -19.56
CA GLU A 184 -27.08 -3.56 -20.96
C GLU A 184 -28.41 -2.82 -21.13
N ALA A 185 -28.42 -1.85 -22.03
CA ALA A 185 -29.59 -1.05 -22.39
C ALA A 185 -30.03 -1.38 -23.81
N LYS A 186 -31.27 -1.05 -24.16
CA LYS A 186 -31.89 -1.37 -25.47
C LYS A 186 -31.00 -1.05 -26.69
N TYR A 187 -30.18 0.00 -26.62
CA TYR A 187 -29.34 0.45 -27.73
C TYR A 187 -27.85 0.59 -27.36
N GLY A 188 -27.38 -0.05 -26.28
CA GLY A 188 -25.97 0.01 -25.89
C GLY A 188 -25.72 -0.29 -24.41
N TYR A 189 -24.77 0.41 -23.79
CA TYR A 189 -24.34 0.14 -22.41
C TYR A 189 -24.48 1.35 -21.50
N ASP A 190 -24.90 1.14 -20.25
CA ASP A 190 -24.85 2.14 -19.19
C ASP A 190 -23.82 1.69 -18.14
N LEU A 191 -22.75 2.46 -17.99
CA LEU A 191 -21.68 2.21 -17.02
C LEU A 191 -21.73 3.23 -15.89
N TYR A 192 -21.71 2.75 -14.66
CA TYR A 192 -21.75 3.57 -13.46
C TYR A 192 -20.34 3.72 -12.92
N LEU A 193 -19.84 4.96 -12.85
CA LEU A 193 -18.44 5.28 -12.64
C LEU A 193 -18.24 6.11 -11.36
N SER A 194 -17.13 5.86 -10.68
CA SER A 194 -16.85 6.37 -9.34
C SER A 194 -16.38 7.82 -9.26
N ASP A 195 -15.99 8.44 -10.38
CA ASP A 195 -15.46 9.81 -10.42
C ASP A 195 -16.03 10.57 -11.62
N GLN A 196 -16.69 11.68 -11.33
CA GLN A 196 -17.37 12.48 -12.34
C GLN A 196 -16.40 13.16 -13.32
N ARG A 197 -15.25 13.67 -12.85
CA ARG A 197 -14.30 14.41 -13.67
C ARG A 197 -13.61 13.48 -14.65
N GLU A 198 -13.17 12.32 -14.16
CA GLU A 198 -12.51 11.30 -14.98
C GLU A 198 -13.45 10.71 -16.03
N THR A 199 -14.75 10.59 -15.72
CA THR A 199 -15.77 10.15 -16.69
C THR A 199 -15.96 11.13 -17.84
N ARG A 200 -15.95 12.45 -17.57
CA ARG A 200 -15.98 13.48 -18.63
C ARG A 200 -14.73 13.45 -19.50
N ASN A 201 -13.56 13.31 -18.88
CA ASN A 201 -12.29 13.17 -19.59
C ASN A 201 -12.31 11.96 -20.52
N LEU A 202 -12.85 10.83 -20.04
CA LEU A 202 -13.04 9.61 -20.82
C LEU A 202 -13.97 9.86 -22.02
N GLY A 203 -15.14 10.48 -21.84
CA GLY A 203 -16.03 10.83 -22.95
C GLY A 203 -15.34 11.66 -24.03
N ASN A 204 -14.65 12.74 -23.63
CA ASN A 204 -13.89 13.59 -24.57
C ASN A 204 -12.74 12.86 -25.27
N MET A 205 -12.09 11.91 -24.58
CA MET A 205 -11.07 11.06 -25.19
C MET A 205 -11.69 10.09 -26.20
N MET A 206 -12.84 9.50 -25.90
CA MET A 206 -13.56 8.62 -26.81
C MET A 206 -13.97 9.35 -28.09
N ARG A 207 -14.51 10.57 -27.98
CA ARG A 207 -14.79 11.43 -29.14
C ARG A 207 -13.57 11.63 -30.03
N ARG A 208 -12.42 11.96 -29.43
CA ARG A 208 -11.17 12.16 -30.19
C ARG A 208 -10.66 10.88 -30.85
N LYS A 209 -10.87 9.72 -30.23
CA LYS A 209 -10.32 8.44 -30.69
C LYS A 209 -11.22 7.72 -31.70
N PHE A 210 -12.53 7.76 -31.49
CA PHE A 210 -13.51 6.97 -32.24
C PHE A 210 -14.45 7.83 -33.10
N GLY A 211 -14.36 9.16 -33.03
CA GLY A 211 -15.35 10.06 -33.63
C GLY A 211 -16.64 10.14 -32.81
N GLY A 212 -17.67 10.74 -33.40
CA GLY A 212 -19.02 10.84 -32.82
C GLY A 212 -19.26 12.05 -31.89
N GLU A 213 -20.40 12.02 -31.21
CA GLU A 213 -20.91 13.09 -30.36
C GLU A 213 -20.80 12.74 -28.87
N VAL A 214 -20.49 13.73 -28.04
CA VAL A 214 -20.55 13.63 -26.57
C VAL A 214 -21.51 14.66 -26.02
N LYS A 215 -22.52 14.22 -25.27
CA LYS A 215 -23.42 15.09 -24.50
C LYS A 215 -23.20 14.88 -23.01
N GLU A 216 -23.23 15.98 -22.27
CA GLU A 216 -23.08 15.96 -20.82
C GLU A 216 -24.29 16.62 -20.14
N SER A 217 -24.76 16.02 -19.06
CA SER A 217 -25.75 16.62 -18.17
C SER A 217 -25.42 16.33 -16.70
N LYS A 218 -26.01 17.09 -15.78
CA LYS A 218 -25.87 16.89 -14.34
C LYS A 218 -27.23 16.96 -13.67
N LYS A 219 -27.47 16.09 -12.70
CA LYS A 219 -28.66 16.10 -11.85
C LYS A 219 -28.26 16.22 -10.39
N LEU A 220 -28.98 17.05 -9.63
CA LEU A 220 -28.85 17.12 -8.19
C LEU A 220 -29.16 15.73 -7.59
N PHE A 221 -28.22 15.18 -6.82
CA PHE A 221 -28.39 13.91 -6.13
C PHE A 221 -28.74 14.11 -4.66
N GLY A 222 -28.15 15.10 -3.98
CA GLY A 222 -28.46 15.41 -2.59
C GLY A 222 -27.50 16.43 -1.98
N VAL A 223 -27.48 16.51 -0.65
CA VAL A 223 -26.56 17.38 0.13
C VAL A 223 -25.85 16.51 1.17
N LYS A 224 -24.53 16.67 1.31
CA LYS A 224 -23.73 16.02 2.34
C LYS A 224 -22.81 17.04 3.00
N GLU A 225 -22.84 17.14 4.32
CA GLU A 225 -22.02 18.08 5.09
C GLU A 225 -22.14 19.53 4.55
N GLY A 226 -23.38 19.94 4.23
CA GLY A 226 -23.68 21.26 3.65
C GLY A 226 -23.28 21.45 2.17
N LYS A 227 -22.65 20.46 1.53
CA LYS A 227 -22.24 20.52 0.13
C LYS A 227 -23.20 19.76 -0.78
N THR A 228 -23.64 20.43 -1.84
CA THR A 228 -24.50 19.87 -2.87
C THR A 228 -23.75 18.82 -3.71
N ILE A 229 -24.29 17.61 -3.79
CA ILE A 229 -23.74 16.49 -4.57
C ILE A 229 -24.55 16.34 -5.85
N TYR A 230 -23.85 16.34 -6.98
CA TYR A 230 -24.45 16.11 -8.31
C TYR A 230 -23.96 14.79 -8.90
N ARG A 231 -24.83 14.10 -9.63
CA ARG A 231 -24.44 12.99 -10.51
C ARG A 231 -24.43 13.46 -11.96
N ALA A 232 -23.39 13.10 -12.70
CA ALA A 232 -23.33 13.40 -14.14
C ALA A 232 -23.91 12.26 -14.98
N THR A 233 -24.40 12.61 -16.17
CA THR A 233 -24.55 11.66 -17.28
C THR A 233 -23.67 12.14 -18.42
N VAL A 234 -22.83 11.25 -18.95
CA VAL A 234 -22.03 11.46 -20.15
C VAL A 234 -22.54 10.48 -21.19
N LEU A 235 -23.15 10.97 -22.26
CA LEU A 235 -23.59 10.16 -23.39
C LEU A 235 -22.54 10.26 -24.49
N PHE A 236 -21.99 9.13 -24.90
CA PHE A 236 -21.18 9.00 -26.10
C PHE A 236 -22.03 8.33 -27.18
N ARG A 237 -22.17 8.98 -28.32
CA ARG A 237 -22.89 8.47 -29.50
C ARG A 237 -21.91 8.40 -30.67
N LEU A 238 -21.63 7.20 -31.15
CA LEU A 238 -20.92 7.04 -32.43
C LEU A 238 -21.86 7.55 -33.53
N GLU A 239 -21.36 8.43 -34.40
CA GLU A 239 -22.02 8.72 -35.67
C GLU A 239 -21.76 7.52 -36.58
N GLU A 240 -22.80 7.06 -37.27
CA GLU A 240 -22.71 5.99 -38.28
C GLU A 240 -22.01 6.49 -39.55
#